data_AF-A0A2B7YLN6-F1
#
_entry.id   AF-A0A2B7YLN6-F1
#
_cell.length_a   1.000
_cell.length_b   1.000
_cell.length_c   1.000
_cell.angle_alpha   90.00
_cell.angle_beta   90.00
_cell.angle_gamma   90.00
#
_symmetry.space_group_name_H-M   'P 1'
#
loop_
_entity.id
_entity.type
_entity.pdbx_description
1 polymer ?
#
loop_
_entity_poly.entity_id
_entity_poly.type
_entity_poly.pdbx_seq_one_letter_code
_entity_poly.pdbx_strand_id
1 'polypeptide(L)'
;MLQKILYKSAITKGFIGGIDSPKKYREEVIKDSKDWILLFQMDAVEVDNYELMFEVHEHIYFWIKKENLKNKNFDNVWLILQFYE
;
A
#
# COMPACT_ATOMS: atom_id res chain seq x y z
N MET A 1 8.73 -5.65 -1.27
CA MET A 1 8.31 -4.62 -2.24
C MET A 1 7.31 -5.14 -3.27
N LEU A 2 7.62 -6.20 -4.04
CA LEU A 2 6.72 -6.75 -5.06
C LEU A 2 5.34 -7.18 -4.51
N GLN A 3 5.30 -7.85 -3.35
CA GLN A 3 4.03 -8.25 -2.71
C GLN A 3 3.17 -7.05 -2.30
N LYS A 4 3.77 -5.98 -1.75
CA LYS A 4 3.06 -4.74 -1.35
C LYS A 4 2.46 -4.02 -2.57
N ILE A 5 3.19 -4.02 -3.67
CA ILE A 5 2.74 -3.52 -4.97
C ILE A 5 1.56 -4.35 -5.52
N LEU A 6 1.65 -5.68 -5.44
CA LEU A 6 0.57 -6.58 -5.85
C LEU A 6 -0.70 -6.33 -5.03
N TYR A 7 -0.53 -6.17 -3.71
CA TYR A 7 -1.60 -5.88 -2.77
C TYR A 7 -2.29 -4.55 -3.10
N LYS A 8 -1.53 -3.46 -3.27
CA LYS A 8 -2.05 -2.13 -3.66
C LYS A 8 -2.96 -2.18 -4.88
N SER A 9 -2.52 -2.89 -5.92
CA SER A 9 -3.31 -3.00 -7.15
C SER A 9 -4.53 -3.91 -7.00
N ALA A 10 -4.43 -4.96 -6.19
CA ALA A 10 -5.58 -5.80 -5.84
C ALA A 10 -6.67 -4.98 -5.13
N ILE A 11 -6.31 -4.11 -4.18
CA ILE A 11 -7.26 -3.18 -3.53
C ILE A 11 -7.90 -2.26 -4.56
N THR A 12 -7.08 -1.64 -5.41
CA THR A 12 -7.53 -0.66 -6.42
C THR A 12 -8.56 -1.25 -7.36
N LYS A 13 -8.45 -2.55 -7.67
CA LYS A 13 -9.34 -3.27 -8.57
C LYS A 13 -10.49 -3.99 -7.83
N GLY A 14 -10.64 -3.77 -6.51
CA GLY A 14 -11.75 -4.30 -5.72
C GLY A 14 -11.65 -5.79 -5.37
N PHE A 15 -10.45 -6.38 -5.41
CA PHE A 15 -10.26 -7.82 -5.20
C PHE A 15 -10.15 -8.26 -3.73
N ILE A 16 -10.38 -7.36 -2.76
CA ILE A 16 -10.37 -7.72 -1.32
C ILE A 16 -11.79 -8.08 -0.89
N GLY A 17 -11.98 -9.36 -0.54
CA GLY A 17 -13.26 -9.99 -0.22
C GLY A 17 -13.33 -11.49 -0.57
N GLY A 18 -12.27 -12.06 -1.15
CA GLY A 18 -12.25 -13.44 -1.64
C GLY A 18 -13.01 -13.57 -2.96
N ILE A 19 -12.37 -14.15 -3.98
CA ILE A 19 -12.96 -15.02 -5.02
C ILE A 19 -11.98 -15.22 -6.19
N ASP A 20 -10.99 -14.34 -6.41
CA ASP A 20 -9.98 -14.59 -7.45
C ASP A 20 -8.56 -14.30 -6.97
N SER A 21 -7.66 -15.27 -7.16
CA SER A 21 -6.25 -15.13 -6.79
C SER A 21 -5.62 -13.96 -7.57
N PRO A 22 -4.86 -13.06 -6.89
CA PRO A 22 -4.08 -11.99 -7.53
C PRO A 22 -3.14 -12.48 -8.65
N LYS A 23 -2.90 -13.80 -8.73
CA LYS A 23 -2.10 -14.45 -9.77
C LYS A 23 -2.63 -14.18 -11.19
N LYS A 24 -3.95 -14.13 -11.41
CA LYS A 24 -4.54 -13.93 -12.75
C LYS A 24 -4.19 -12.56 -13.34
N TYR A 25 -4.09 -11.54 -12.50
CA TYR A 25 -3.81 -10.16 -12.91
C TYR A 25 -2.36 -9.75 -12.65
N ARG A 26 -1.50 -10.68 -12.26
CA ARG A 26 -0.14 -10.39 -11.75
C ARG A 26 0.67 -9.55 -12.73
N GLU A 27 0.62 -9.84 -14.02
CA GLU A 27 1.40 -9.12 -15.03
C GLU A 27 0.88 -7.69 -15.25
N GLU A 28 -0.44 -7.53 -15.37
CA GLU A 28 -1.09 -6.22 -15.51
C GLU A 28 -0.83 -5.36 -14.26
N VAL A 29 -0.93 -5.95 -13.08
CA VAL A 29 -0.59 -5.31 -11.81
C VAL A 29 0.88 -4.87 -11.77
N ILE A 30 1.80 -5.75 -12.17
CA ILE A 30 3.24 -5.42 -12.24
C ILE A 30 3.46 -4.27 -13.23
N LYS A 31 2.71 -4.21 -14.33
CA LYS A 31 2.79 -3.11 -15.29
C LYS A 31 2.26 -1.81 -14.70
N ASP A 32 1.05 -1.81 -14.13
CA ASP A 32 0.38 -0.61 -13.59
C ASP A 32 1.10 -0.02 -12.37
N SER A 33 1.87 -0.85 -11.66
CA SER A 33 2.61 -0.43 -10.48
C SER A 33 3.97 0.21 -10.76
N LYS A 34 4.50 0.12 -12.00
CA LYS A 34 5.83 0.65 -12.34
C LYS A 34 5.97 2.15 -12.07
N ASP A 35 4.87 2.88 -12.13
CA ASP A 35 4.85 4.33 -11.94
C ASP A 35 4.60 4.76 -10.50
N TRP A 36 4.32 3.81 -9.60
CA TRP A 36 4.14 4.05 -8.18
C TRP A 36 5.42 3.78 -7.42
N ILE A 37 5.66 4.59 -6.39
CA ILE A 37 6.75 4.41 -5.43
C ILE A 37 6.20 4.52 -4.01
N LEU A 38 6.79 3.76 -3.09
CA LEU A 38 6.51 3.86 -1.68
C LEU A 38 7.11 5.19 -1.17
N LEU A 39 6.25 6.08 -0.70
CA LEU A 39 6.63 7.38 -0.14
C LEU A 39 7.02 7.23 1.34
N PHE A 40 6.22 6.49 2.10
CA PHE A 40 6.42 6.29 3.53
C PHE A 40 5.78 4.97 3.97
N GLN A 41 6.41 4.31 4.93
CA GLN A 41 5.86 3.18 5.66
C GLN A 41 6.07 3.44 7.15
N MET A 42 5.07 3.10 7.95
CA MET A 42 5.20 3.03 9.40
C MET A 42 4.40 1.86 9.94
N ASP A 43 5.03 1.18 10.88
CA ASP A 43 4.44 0.07 11.62
C ASP A 43 3.86 0.63 12.93
N ALA A 44 3.03 -0.14 13.63
CA ALA A 44 2.62 0.21 14.99
C ALA A 44 3.86 0.43 15.88
N VAL A 45 3.82 1.47 16.72
CA VAL A 45 4.92 1.81 17.63
C VAL A 45 4.45 1.61 19.05
N GLU A 46 5.13 0.74 19.79
CA GLU A 46 4.90 0.49 21.22
C GLU A 46 6.20 0.77 21.97
N VAL A 47 6.20 1.75 22.89
CA VAL A 47 7.36 2.14 23.71
C VAL A 47 6.88 2.53 25.11
N ASP A 48 7.39 1.84 26.14
CA ASP A 48 7.04 2.06 27.55
C ASP A 48 5.52 2.03 27.79
N ASN A 49 4.93 3.20 28.07
CA ASN A 49 3.50 3.42 28.30
C ASN A 49 2.84 4.20 27.15
N TYR A 50 3.51 4.28 25.99
CA TYR A 50 3.03 4.92 24.78
C TYR A 50 2.81 3.89 23.68
N GLU A 51 1.67 4.01 23.02
CA GLU A 51 1.31 3.18 21.88
C GLU A 51 0.70 4.04 20.78
N LEU A 52 1.28 3.94 19.59
CA LEU A 52 0.72 4.43 18.35
C LEU A 52 0.33 3.23 17.50
N MET A 53 -0.91 2.80 17.67
CA MET A 53 -1.56 1.87 16.78
C MET A 53 -2.45 2.64 15.82
N PHE A 54 -2.37 2.27 14.57
CA PHE A 54 -3.52 2.32 13.70
C PHE A 54 -4.27 1.01 14.05
N GLU A 55 -5.57 1.06 14.34
CA GLU A 55 -6.42 -0.08 14.76
C GLU A 55 -5.70 -1.21 15.56
N VAL A 56 -5.45 -2.40 14.98
CA VAL A 56 -4.77 -3.54 15.66
C VAL A 56 -3.69 -4.14 14.74
N HIS A 57 -2.42 -4.06 15.16
CA HIS A 57 -1.25 -4.68 14.50
C HIS A 57 -1.20 -4.46 12.99
N GLU A 58 -1.10 -3.21 12.57
CA GLU A 58 -1.19 -2.85 11.17
C GLU A 58 -0.07 -1.94 10.71
N HIS A 59 0.07 -1.92 9.39
CA HIS A 59 1.06 -1.15 8.66
C HIS A 59 0.36 -0.12 7.80
N ILE A 60 0.77 1.13 7.93
CA ILE A 60 0.36 2.18 7.01
C ILE A 60 1.38 2.33 5.88
N TYR A 61 0.87 2.46 4.67
CA TYR A 61 1.69 2.70 3.48
C TYR A 61 1.17 3.91 2.72
N PHE A 62 2.04 4.88 2.47
CA PHE A 62 1.77 5.96 1.53
C PHE A 62 2.45 5.69 0.21
N TRP A 63 1.68 5.71 -0.87
CA TRP A 63 2.14 5.51 -2.24
C TRP A 63 1.94 6.77 -3.05
N ILE A 64 2.91 7.10 -3.90
CA ILE A 64 2.84 8.27 -4.79
C ILE A 64 3.27 7.87 -6.20
N LYS A 65 2.74 8.54 -7.23
CA LYS A 65 3.27 8.41 -8.58
C LYS A 65 4.64 9.10 -8.68
N LYS A 66 5.58 8.50 -9.42
CA LYS A 66 6.93 9.06 -9.64
C LYS A 66 6.90 10.49 -10.17
N GLU A 67 5.98 10.77 -11.10
CA GLU A 67 5.82 12.11 -11.68
C GLU A 67 5.32 13.13 -10.66
N ASN A 68 4.35 12.75 -9.81
CA ASN A 68 3.85 13.59 -8.74
C ASN A 68 4.94 13.91 -7.72
N LEU A 69 5.76 12.91 -7.36
CA LEU A 69 6.92 13.11 -6.49
C LEU A 69 7.94 14.08 -7.11
N LYS A 70 8.26 13.93 -8.39
CA LYS A 70 9.15 14.84 -9.13
C LYS A 70 8.65 16.28 -9.10
N ASN A 71 7.34 16.47 -9.22
CA ASN A 71 6.69 17.78 -9.23
C ASN A 71 6.35 18.30 -7.81
N LYS A 72 6.74 17.58 -6.75
CA LYS A 72 6.37 17.88 -5.35
C LYS A 72 4.85 18.05 -5.14
N ASN A 73 4.05 17.38 -5.96
CA ASN A 73 2.60 17.36 -5.83
C ASN A 73 2.19 16.15 -4.98
N PHE A 74 1.63 16.42 -3.79
CA PHE A 74 1.19 15.39 -2.85
C PHE A 74 -0.33 15.23 -2.78
N ASP A 75 -1.09 15.89 -3.65
CA ASP A 75 -2.57 15.85 -3.65
C ASP A 75 -3.12 14.45 -3.99
N ASN A 76 -2.30 13.62 -4.62
CA ASN A 76 -2.67 12.29 -5.12
C ASN A 76 -1.86 11.16 -4.44
N VAL A 77 -1.55 11.31 -3.16
CA VAL A 77 -0.96 10.24 -2.35
C VAL A 77 -2.05 9.24 -1.96
N TRP A 78 -1.71 7.95 -2.03
CA TRP A 78 -2.59 6.84 -1.67
C TRP A 78 -2.17 6.26 -0.33
N LEU A 79 -3.09 6.25 0.63
CA LEU A 79 -2.94 5.55 1.91
C LEU A 79 -3.51 4.14 1.79
N ILE A 80 -2.74 3.13 2.22
CA ILE A 80 -3.19 1.77 2.38
C ILE A 80 -2.95 1.33 3.81
N LEU A 81 -4.00 0.79 4.41
CA LEU A 81 -4.00 0.05 5.66
C LEU A 81 -3.79 -1.44 5.35
N GLN A 82 -2.82 -2.08 6.01
CA GLN A 82 -2.65 -3.52 5.90
C GLN A 82 -2.62 -4.16 7.28
N PHE A 83 -3.55 -5.08 7.50
CA PHE A 83 -3.63 -5.91 8.69
C PHE A 83 -2.91 -7.24 8.47
N TYR A 84 -2.44 -7.86 9.55
CA TYR A 84 -2.14 -9.29 9.55
C TYR A 84 -3.44 -10.08 9.73
N GLU A 85 -3.68 -11.06 8.86
CA GLU A 85 -4.42 -12.28 9.24
C GLU A 85 -3.42 -13.32 9.73
#